data_AF-R6BSY9-F1
#
_entry.id   AF-R6BSY9-F1
#
_cell.length_a   1.000
_cell.length_b   1.000
_cell.length_c   1.000
_cell.angle_alpha   90.00
_cell.angle_beta   90.00
_cell.angle_gamma   90.00
#
_symmetry.space_group_name_H-M   'P 1'
#
loop_
_entity.id
_entity.type
_entity.pdbx_description
1 polymer ?
#
loop_
_entity_poly.entity_id
_entity_poly.type
_entity_poly.pdbx_seq_one_letter_code
_entity_poly.pdbx_strand_id
1 'polypeptide(L)' 'MDKKVKEQILAIRDTGLTNMFDVNTVQRLAYERDFYELVLYLEDHRKEYVNFILTGEA' A
#
# COMPACT_ATOMS: atom_id res chain seq x y z
N MET A 1 -1.03 -8.61 7.71
CA MET A 1 -1.65 -7.34 7.24
C MET A 1 -3.13 -7.22 7.65
N ASP A 2 -3.61 -6.02 8.03
CA ASP A 2 -5.03 -5.76 8.31
C ASP A 2 -5.87 -5.74 7.01
N LYS A 3 -7.13 -6.19 7.08
CA LYS A 3 -8.07 -6.21 5.95
C LYS A 3 -8.28 -4.82 5.35
N LYS A 4 -8.34 -3.77 6.17
CA LYS A 4 -8.55 -2.39 5.70
C LYS A 4 -7.33 -1.88 4.92
N VAL A 5 -6.12 -2.13 5.43
CA VAL A 5 -4.86 -1.81 4.75
C VAL A 5 -4.78 -2.55 3.41
N LYS A 6 -5.18 -3.84 3.38
CA LYS A 6 -5.25 -4.62 2.14
C LYS A 6 -6.17 -3.98 1.10
N GLU A 7 -7.38 -3.60 1.49
CA GLU A 7 -8.35 -2.94 0.59
C GLU A 7 -7.80 -1.61 0.06
N GLN A 8 -7.11 -0.83 0.88
CA GLN A 8 -6.45 0.42 0.47
C GLN A 8 -5.32 0.18 -0.54
N ILE A 9 -4.48 -0.85 -0.32
CA ILE A 9 -3.41 -1.24 -1.26
C ILE A 9 -4.00 -1.63 -2.62
N LEU A 10 -5.07 -2.44 -2.61
CA LEU A 10 -5.75 -2.85 -3.84
C LEU A 10 -6.38 -1.66 -4.54
N ALA A 11 -6.99 -0.72 -3.81
CA ALA A 11 -7.54 0.51 -4.38
C ALA A 11 -6.46 1.35 -5.08
N ILE A 12 -5.27 1.49 -4.49
CA ILE A 12 -4.14 2.18 -5.14
C ILE A 12 -3.66 1.41 -6.37
N ARG A 13 -3.52 0.09 -6.27
CA ARG A 13 -3.10 -0.77 -7.39
C ARG A 13 -4.04 -0.65 -8.57
N ASP A 14 -5.35 -0.65 -8.32
CA ASP A 14 -6.37 -0.60 -9.36
C ASP A 14 -6.39 0.76 -10.09
N THR A 15 -5.80 1.81 -9.51
CA THR A 15 -5.61 3.09 -10.21
C THR A 15 -4.57 3.02 -11.33
N GLY A 16 -3.59 2.09 -11.23
CA GLY A 16 -2.49 1.99 -12.19
C GLY A 16 -1.57 3.22 -12.27
N LEU A 17 -1.65 4.17 -11.32
CA LEU A 17 -0.92 5.44 -11.38
C LEU A 17 0.56 5.32 -11.03
N THR A 18 0.96 4.28 -10.31
CA THR A 18 2.35 4.06 -9.89
C THR A 18 2.71 2.58 -9.90
N ASN A 19 4.01 2.29 -9.97
CA ASN A 19 4.52 0.97 -9.63
C ASN A 19 4.32 0.72 -8.13
N MET A 20 3.77 -0.43 -7.76
CA MET A 20 3.51 -0.77 -6.35
C MET A 20 4.79 -0.95 -5.53
N PHE A 21 5.97 -1.12 -6.14
CA PHE A 21 7.26 -1.12 -5.45
C PHE A 21 7.81 0.28 -5.19
N ASP A 22 7.26 1.32 -5.85
CA ASP A 22 7.56 2.71 -5.52
C ASP A 22 6.75 3.12 -4.28
N VAL A 23 7.23 2.68 -3.12
CA VAL A 23 6.56 2.88 -1.82
C VAL A 23 6.34 4.36 -1.53
N ASN A 24 7.26 5.24 -1.93
CA ASN A 24 7.13 6.69 -1.67
C ASN A 24 5.95 7.28 -2.45
N THR A 25 5.80 6.89 -3.72
CA THR A 25 4.66 7.33 -4.54
C THR A 25 3.36 6.70 -4.06
N VAL A 26 3.37 5.42 -3.66
CA VAL A 26 2.19 4.76 -3.05
C VAL A 26 1.78 5.47 -1.76
N GLN A 27 2.72 5.83 -0.90
CA GLN A 27 2.47 6.54 0.36
C GLN A 27 1.86 7.92 0.09
N ARG A 28 2.37 8.65 -0.91
CA ARG A 28 1.78 9.92 -1.34
C ARG A 28 0.35 9.74 -1.87
N LEU A 29 0.11 8.77 -2.75
CA LEU A 29 -1.22 8.53 -3.33
C LEU A 29 -2.23 8.04 -2.28
N ALA A 30 -1.76 7.33 -1.26
CA ALA A 30 -2.53 6.93 -0.09
C ALA A 30 -2.92 8.16 0.75
N TYR A 31 -1.98 9.07 1.00
CA TYR A 31 -2.25 10.32 1.70
C TYR A 31 -3.27 11.20 0.97
N GLU A 32 -3.13 11.35 -0.35
CA GLU A 32 -4.07 12.12 -1.20
C GLU A 32 -5.50 11.52 -1.22
N ARG A 33 -5.68 10.27 -0.78
CA ARG A 33 -6.97 9.54 -0.73
C ARG A 33 -7.48 9.30 0.70
N ASP A 34 -6.91 9.98 1.70
CA ASP A 34 -7.24 9.81 3.12
C ASP A 34 -6.98 8.38 3.66
N PHE A 35 -6.11 7.60 3.02
CA PHE A 35 -5.70 6.26 3.47
C PHE A 35 -4.57 6.35 4.51
N TYR A 36 -4.81 7.07 5.60
CA TYR A 36 -3.79 7.35 6.63
C TYR A 36 -3.25 6.07 7.29
N GLU A 37 -4.07 5.02 7.41
CA GLU A 37 -3.62 3.71 7.91
C GLU A 37 -2.59 3.06 7.00
N LEU A 38 -2.80 3.10 5.68
CA LEU A 38 -1.81 2.63 4.71
C LEU A 38 -0.53 3.48 4.76
N VAL A 39 -0.66 4.80 4.92
CA VAL A 39 0.50 5.70 5.05
C VAL A 39 1.39 5.28 6.21
N LEU A 40 0.80 5.09 7.40
CA LEU A 40 1.53 4.65 8.60
C LEU A 40 2.06 3.21 8.45
N TYR A 41 1.25 2.32 7.89
CA TYR A 41 1.65 0.92 7.68
C TYR A 41 2.88 0.79 6.77
N LEU A 42 3.03 1.63 5.75
CA LEU A 42 4.19 1.60 4.85
C LEU A 42 5.50 2.04 5.52
N GLU A 43 5.42 2.79 6.63
CA GLU A 43 6.59 3.18 7.43
C GLU A 43 7.09 2.01 8.28
N ASP A 44 6.17 1.37 9.02
CA ASP A 44 6.52 0.32 9.99
C ASP A 44 6.65 -1.07 9.35
N HIS A 45 5.87 -1.36 8.32
CA HIS A 45 5.68 -2.72 7.76
C HIS A 45 6.06 -2.84 6.28
N ARG A 46 7.08 -2.09 5.84
CA ARG A 46 7.54 -2.09 4.43
C ARG A 46 7.88 -3.48 3.89
N LYS A 47 8.48 -4.36 4.71
CA LYS A 47 8.82 -5.74 4.29
C LYS A 47 7.57 -6.58 4.03
N GLU A 48 6.57 -6.49 4.91
CA GLU A 48 5.30 -7.20 4.76
C GLU A 48 4.53 -6.70 3.54
N TYR A 49 4.52 -5.39 3.31
CA TYR A 49 3.96 -4.79 2.10
C TYR A 49 4.61 -5.35 0.83
N VAL A 50 5.95 -5.33 0.74
CA VAL A 50 6.67 -5.83 -0.45
C VAL A 50 6.41 -7.32 -0.67
N ASN A 51 6.40 -8.12 0.40
CA ASN A 51 6.05 -9.53 0.32
C ASN A 51 4.62 -9.71 -0.21
N PHE A 52 3.65 -8.95 0.29
CA PHE A 52 2.27 -9.01 -0.19
C PHE A 52 2.15 -8.65 -1.68
N ILE A 53 2.90 -7.66 -2.16
CA ILE A 53 2.92 -7.31 -3.60
C ILE A 53 3.51 -8.45 -4.44
N LEU A 54 4.50 -9.19 -3.92
CA LEU A 54 5.16 -10.30 -4.63
C LEU A 54 4.34 -11.60 -4.62
N THR A 55 3.79 -11.97 -3.47
CA THR A 55 3.16 -13.29 -3.26
C THR A 55 1.64 -13.24 -3.27
N GLY A 56 1.04 -12.07 -3.03
CA GLY A 56 -0.39 -11.94 -2.77
C GLY A 56 -0.83 -12.50 -1.41
N GLU A 57 0.10 -13.01 -0.60
CA GLU A 57 -0.15 -13.58 0.73
C GLU A 57 0.00 -12.50 1.80
N ALA A 58 -1.00 -12.42 2.68
CA ALA A 58 -1.23 -11.31 3.62
C ALA A 58 -0.83 -11.63 5.07
#